data_AF-A0A955WFG1-F1
#
_entry.id   AF-A0A955WFG1-F1
#
_cell.length_a   1.000
_cell.length_b   1.000
_cell.length_c   1.000
_cell.angle_alpha   90.00
_cell.angle_beta   90.00
_cell.angle_gamma   90.00
#
_symmetry.space_group_name_H-M   'P 1'
#
loop_
_entity.id
_entity.type
_entity.pdbx_description
1 polymer ?
#
loop_
_entity_poly.entity_id
_entity_poly.type
_entity_poly.pdbx_seq_one_letter_code
_entity_poly.pdbx_strand_id
1 'polypeptide(L)'
;MWKRTPTGCQACRAARRSSGWRAVRRRDRFVDGKRAPERQQPGTAERRAGQQSRADDEIGRVGQQDRAEAGGQQQAHRLEDARRDGDKVYAVIRGIGAACDARSLIAPDVEGQALAIRRAFAEVPYAPSTVDFVETHGTGTTLGDQIEVLSLALTYGDERRATPLVLGSVKSMIGHTFAAAGAAGLLKTVLALGARVLPPNVAFDPLNPHLALPQVPARVLGTPELWPQSSHPRRAGVSAFGTGGINYHVLIEEPEAP
;
A
#
# COMPACT_ATOMS: atom_id res chain seq x y z
N MET A 1 15.42 -36.59 -29.04
CA MET A 1 16.32 -36.41 -27.88
C MET A 1 16.18 -34.95 -27.42
N TRP A 2 15.62 -34.76 -26.21
CA TRP A 2 15.41 -33.51 -25.43
C TRP A 2 14.56 -32.36 -25.99
N LYS A 3 13.29 -32.36 -25.55
CA LYS A 3 12.36 -31.22 -25.53
C LYS A 3 12.69 -30.33 -24.31
N ARG A 4 12.67 -28.99 -24.47
CA ARG A 4 12.57 -28.03 -23.35
C ARG A 4 11.23 -27.31 -23.41
N THR A 5 10.41 -27.51 -22.39
CA THR A 5 9.19 -26.77 -22.08
C THR A 5 9.52 -25.42 -21.44
N PRO A 6 8.78 -24.34 -21.72
CA PRO A 6 8.86 -23.12 -20.95
C PRO A 6 7.96 -23.21 -19.71
N THR A 7 8.56 -23.41 -18.55
CA THR A 7 7.89 -23.26 -17.25
C THR A 7 7.65 -21.79 -16.93
N GLY A 8 6.58 -21.24 -17.49
CA GLY A 8 5.92 -20.06 -16.91
C GLY A 8 5.33 -20.42 -15.55
N CYS A 9 5.61 -19.60 -14.54
CA CYS A 9 5.11 -19.73 -13.18
C CYS A 9 3.59 -19.99 -13.16
N GLN A 10 3.16 -21.12 -12.58
CA GLN A 10 1.75 -21.51 -12.51
C GLN A 10 0.88 -20.49 -11.76
N ALA A 11 1.45 -19.71 -10.83
CA ALA A 11 0.75 -18.62 -10.14
C ALA A 11 0.32 -17.49 -11.11
N CYS A 12 1.10 -17.19 -12.15
CA CYS A 12 0.74 -16.21 -13.18
C CYS A 12 -0.40 -16.67 -14.10
N ARG A 13 -0.61 -17.99 -14.25
CA ARG A 13 -1.69 -18.54 -15.10
C ARG A 13 -3.05 -18.56 -14.40
N ALA A 14 -3.07 -18.71 -13.07
CA ALA A 14 -4.30 -18.73 -12.29
C ALA A 14 -5.01 -17.36 -12.24
N ALA A 15 -4.27 -16.25 -12.37
CA ALA A 15 -4.82 -14.90 -12.36
C ALA A 15 -5.63 -14.54 -13.64
N ARG A 16 -5.44 -15.26 -14.76
CA ARG A 16 -6.01 -14.91 -16.07
C ARG A 16 -7.44 -15.41 -16.34
N ARG A 17 -8.08 -16.15 -15.43
CA ARG A 17 -9.37 -16.83 -15.70
C ARG A 17 -10.49 -16.42 -14.75
N SER A 18 -10.95 -15.17 -14.84
CA SER A 18 -12.35 -14.78 -14.63
C SER A 18 -12.49 -13.25 -14.79
N SER A 19 -13.16 -12.80 -15.85
CA SER A 19 -13.47 -11.40 -16.17
C SER A 19 -14.58 -10.81 -15.28
N GLY A 20 -14.45 -10.99 -13.96
CA GLY A 20 -15.38 -10.40 -12.98
C GLY A 20 -14.61 -9.58 -11.95
N TRP A 21 -14.82 -8.27 -11.95
CA TRP A 21 -14.24 -7.31 -11.00
C TRP A 21 -14.56 -7.67 -9.56
N ARG A 22 -13.67 -7.42 -8.60
CA ARG A 22 -13.87 -7.87 -7.20
C ARG A 22 -14.27 -6.74 -6.24
N ALA A 23 -15.28 -6.96 -5.39
CA ALA A 23 -15.82 -6.04 -4.38
C ALA A 23 -15.50 -6.49 -2.95
N VAL A 24 -15.09 -5.57 -2.05
CA VAL A 24 -14.63 -5.86 -0.67
C VAL A 24 -15.76 -5.72 0.38
N ARG A 25 -15.86 -6.64 1.37
CA ARG A 25 -16.79 -6.56 2.55
C ARG A 25 -16.11 -6.75 3.93
N ARG A 26 -16.84 -6.37 5.01
CA ARG A 26 -16.60 -6.77 6.42
C ARG A 26 -17.76 -7.66 6.93
N ARG A 27 -17.46 -8.65 7.78
CA ARG A 27 -18.45 -9.32 8.66
C ARG A 27 -18.24 -8.80 10.09
N ASP A 28 -19.26 -8.19 10.67
CA ASP A 28 -19.24 -7.80 12.08
C ASP A 28 -19.59 -9.01 12.96
N ARG A 29 -18.58 -9.65 13.54
CA ARG A 29 -18.71 -10.46 14.77
C ARG A 29 -17.44 -10.29 15.59
N PHE A 30 -17.45 -9.28 16.47
CA PHE A 30 -16.57 -9.26 17.63
C PHE A 30 -17.13 -10.26 18.64
N VAL A 31 -16.35 -11.28 18.98
CA VAL A 31 -16.63 -12.14 20.15
C VAL A 31 -15.93 -11.48 21.33
N ASP A 32 -16.72 -11.04 22.29
CA ASP A 32 -16.28 -10.43 23.54
C ASP A 32 -15.50 -11.46 24.39
N GLY A 33 -14.18 -11.39 24.33
CA GLY A 33 -13.28 -12.20 25.14
C GLY A 33 -12.89 -11.46 26.41
N LYS A 34 -13.67 -11.60 27.49
CA LYS A 34 -13.28 -11.16 28.83
C LYS A 34 -11.98 -11.85 29.25
N ARG A 35 -10.95 -11.10 29.62
CA ARG A 35 -9.83 -11.58 30.47
C ARG A 35 -9.74 -10.71 31.72
N ALA A 36 -9.70 -11.40 32.86
CA ALA A 36 -9.54 -10.83 34.20
C ALA A 36 -8.09 -10.32 34.42
N PRO A 37 -7.86 -9.37 35.34
CA PRO A 37 -6.53 -8.83 35.59
C PRO A 37 -5.71 -9.77 36.49
N GLU A 38 -4.52 -10.14 36.03
CA GLU A 38 -3.52 -10.86 36.80
C GLU A 38 -2.61 -9.86 37.54
N ARG A 39 -2.44 -10.06 38.86
CA ARG A 39 -1.66 -9.20 39.75
C ARG A 39 -0.17 -9.40 39.53
N GLN A 40 0.59 -8.32 39.37
CA GLN A 40 2.06 -8.33 39.48
C GLN A 40 2.48 -7.77 40.85
N GLN A 41 3.34 -8.52 41.55
CA GLN A 41 4.06 -8.08 42.75
C GLN A 41 5.35 -7.35 42.37
N PRO A 42 5.83 -6.37 43.18
CA PRO A 42 7.04 -5.61 42.84
C PRO A 42 8.31 -6.31 43.33
N GLY A 43 9.30 -6.44 42.44
CA GLY A 43 10.67 -6.85 42.75
C GLY A 43 11.64 -5.70 42.53
N THR A 44 12.37 -5.32 43.59
CA THR A 44 13.42 -4.30 43.67
C THR A 44 14.73 -4.76 43.02
N ALA A 45 15.44 -3.86 42.32
CA ALA A 45 16.91 -3.85 42.29
C ALA A 45 17.46 -2.50 41.77
N GLU A 46 18.48 -2.01 42.46
CA GLU A 46 19.08 -0.68 42.34
C GLU A 46 20.15 -0.53 41.25
N ARG A 47 20.24 0.72 40.75
CA ARG A 47 21.41 1.55 40.35
C ARG A 47 22.66 0.86 39.77
N ARG A 48 23.13 1.41 38.63
CA ARG A 48 24.47 2.05 38.54
C ARG A 48 24.57 2.99 37.34
N ALA A 49 25.03 4.21 37.62
CA ALA A 49 25.46 5.19 36.64
C ALA A 49 26.86 4.83 36.12
N GLY A 50 27.08 4.99 34.81
CA GLY A 50 28.37 4.92 34.15
C GLY A 50 28.36 5.85 32.94
N GLN A 51 29.00 7.00 33.07
CA GLN A 51 29.33 7.90 31.97
C GLN A 51 30.43 7.28 31.11
N GLN A 52 30.23 7.21 29.80
CA GLN A 52 31.36 7.15 28.85
C GLN A 52 30.96 7.76 27.49
N SER A 53 31.60 8.91 27.23
CA SER A 53 31.96 9.56 25.97
C SER A 53 31.03 9.42 24.76
N ARG A 54 30.37 10.55 24.46
CA ARG A 54 29.75 10.92 23.19
C ARG A 54 30.79 10.88 22.05
N ALA A 55 30.51 10.08 21.04
CA ALA A 55 31.00 10.26 19.68
C ALA A 55 29.83 9.90 18.74
N ASP A 56 29.29 10.95 18.12
CA ASP A 56 28.64 11.01 16.81
C ASP A 56 27.83 9.79 16.33
N ASP A 57 26.52 9.83 16.58
CA ASP A 57 25.47 9.22 15.73
C ASP A 57 24.10 9.72 16.20
N GLU A 58 23.82 11.01 15.97
CA GLU A 58 22.48 11.60 16.11
C GLU A 58 21.88 11.81 14.71
N ILE A 59 21.09 10.84 14.25
CA ILE A 59 20.03 11.06 13.26
C ILE A 59 18.71 10.64 13.92
N GLY A 60 17.74 11.54 13.83
CA GLY A 60 16.50 11.56 14.61
C GLY A 60 15.76 10.23 14.75
N ARG A 61 15.21 10.03 15.94
CA ARG A 61 14.32 8.93 16.30
C ARG A 61 13.00 8.97 15.51
N VAL A 62 13.00 8.54 14.26
CA VAL A 62 11.98 7.71 13.59
C VAL A 62 12.68 7.12 12.36
N GLY A 63 13.17 5.87 12.45
CA GLY A 63 13.95 5.28 11.36
C GLY A 63 14.06 3.76 11.48
N GLN A 64 13.61 3.08 10.43
CA GLN A 64 13.69 1.63 10.12
C GLN A 64 12.64 0.70 10.78
N GLN A 65 11.57 0.44 10.02
CA GLN A 65 10.62 -0.69 10.18
C GLN A 65 10.18 -0.94 11.63
N ASP A 66 9.48 0.01 12.22
CA ASP A 66 8.75 -0.22 13.46
C ASP A 66 7.78 -1.39 13.27
N ARG A 67 7.96 -2.45 14.05
CA ARG A 67 7.16 -3.67 13.93
C ARG A 67 5.78 -3.46 14.49
N ALA A 68 4.79 -3.99 13.81
CA ALA A 68 3.41 -3.99 14.29
C ALA A 68 2.71 -5.32 14.02
N GLU A 69 1.72 -5.62 14.85
CA GLU A 69 0.84 -6.77 14.67
C GLU A 69 -0.51 -6.29 14.16
N ALA A 70 -1.09 -7.00 13.18
CA ALA A 70 -2.44 -6.74 12.71
C ALA A 70 -3.14 -8.03 12.27
N GLY A 71 -4.43 -8.13 12.60
CA GLY A 71 -5.32 -9.17 12.11
C GLY A 71 -6.53 -8.53 11.44
N GLY A 72 -6.90 -9.03 10.26
CA GLY A 72 -8.05 -8.53 9.51
C GLY A 72 -8.50 -9.52 8.43
N GLN A 73 -9.80 -9.56 8.15
CA GLN A 73 -10.37 -10.35 7.07
C GLN A 73 -11.10 -9.45 6.09
N GLN A 74 -10.79 -9.60 4.81
CA GLN A 74 -11.45 -8.94 3.70
C GLN A 74 -12.04 -10.02 2.79
N GLN A 75 -13.29 -9.85 2.37
CA GLN A 75 -13.93 -10.78 1.43
C GLN A 75 -14.13 -10.09 0.10
N ALA A 76 -13.71 -10.76 -0.98
CA ALA A 76 -13.73 -10.24 -2.34
C ALA A 76 -14.66 -11.09 -3.23
N HIS A 77 -15.77 -10.52 -3.70
CA HIS A 77 -16.75 -11.19 -4.58
C HIS A 77 -16.73 -10.56 -5.98
N ARG A 78 -17.17 -11.27 -7.02
CA ARG A 78 -17.39 -10.57 -8.30
C ARG A 78 -18.45 -9.48 -8.12
N LEU A 79 -18.28 -8.33 -8.78
CA LEU A 79 -19.18 -7.19 -8.66
C LEU A 79 -20.60 -7.57 -9.08
N GLU A 80 -20.74 -8.38 -10.12
CA GLU A 80 -22.03 -8.92 -10.56
C GLU A 80 -22.70 -9.79 -9.50
N ASP A 81 -21.92 -10.64 -8.81
CA ASP A 81 -22.44 -11.46 -7.71
C ASP A 81 -22.87 -10.57 -6.54
N ALA A 82 -22.04 -9.59 -6.15
CA ALA A 82 -22.40 -8.63 -5.10
C ALA A 82 -23.61 -7.76 -5.46
N ARG A 83 -23.83 -7.45 -6.74
CA ARG A 83 -25.03 -6.73 -7.18
C ARG A 83 -26.26 -7.64 -7.13
N ARG A 84 -26.16 -8.86 -7.67
CA ARG A 84 -27.24 -9.85 -7.64
C ARG A 84 -27.69 -10.18 -6.22
N ASP A 85 -26.73 -10.31 -5.31
CA ASP A 85 -26.98 -10.74 -3.95
C ASP A 85 -27.41 -9.55 -3.02
N GLY A 86 -27.65 -8.36 -3.58
CA GLY A 86 -28.20 -7.19 -2.86
C GLY A 86 -27.22 -6.57 -1.87
N ASP A 87 -25.96 -6.60 -2.22
CA ASP A 87 -24.89 -6.73 -1.24
C ASP A 87 -24.04 -5.44 -1.25
N LYS A 88 -23.77 -4.85 -0.08
CA LYS A 88 -23.11 -3.52 -0.01
C LYS A 88 -21.68 -3.56 -0.58
N VAL A 89 -21.43 -2.74 -1.62
CA VAL A 89 -20.11 -2.58 -2.24
C VAL A 89 -19.40 -1.37 -1.62
N TYR A 90 -18.26 -1.60 -0.98
CA TYR A 90 -17.47 -0.52 -0.37
C TYR A 90 -16.48 0.13 -1.35
N ALA A 91 -15.94 -0.65 -2.27
CA ALA A 91 -15.02 -0.25 -3.33
C ALA A 91 -14.95 -1.36 -4.38
N VAL A 92 -14.40 -1.04 -5.55
CA VAL A 92 -14.17 -2.03 -6.60
C VAL A 92 -12.70 -2.11 -6.97
N ILE A 93 -12.16 -3.33 -6.95
CA ILE A 93 -10.82 -3.62 -7.48
C ILE A 93 -10.95 -3.71 -9.00
N ARG A 94 -10.32 -2.77 -9.69
CA ARG A 94 -10.33 -2.60 -11.15
C ARG A 94 -9.12 -3.21 -11.84
N GLY A 95 -8.03 -3.48 -11.13
CA GLY A 95 -6.85 -4.08 -11.73
C GLY A 95 -5.86 -4.55 -10.69
N ILE A 96 -5.16 -5.64 -10.97
CA ILE A 96 -4.10 -6.20 -10.13
C ILE A 96 -2.90 -6.52 -11.01
N GLY A 97 -1.81 -5.80 -10.78
CA GLY A 97 -0.54 -6.08 -11.38
C GLY A 97 0.38 -6.81 -10.41
N ALA A 98 1.06 -7.83 -10.90
CA ALA A 98 2.10 -8.55 -10.15
C ALA A 98 3.37 -8.63 -10.98
N ALA A 99 4.54 -8.44 -10.36
CA ALA A 99 5.84 -8.60 -11.00
C ALA A 99 6.88 -9.12 -10.00
N CYS A 100 8.06 -9.47 -10.51
CA CYS A 100 9.20 -9.91 -9.72
C CYS A 100 10.41 -9.08 -10.15
N ASP A 101 11.23 -8.65 -9.18
CA ASP A 101 12.51 -8.00 -9.45
C ASP A 101 13.43 -8.99 -10.17
N ALA A 102 14.12 -8.51 -11.21
CA ALA A 102 14.92 -9.38 -12.08
C ALA A 102 16.39 -9.47 -11.63
N ARG A 103 16.89 -8.45 -10.91
CA ARG A 103 18.32 -8.26 -10.66
C ARG A 103 18.78 -8.67 -9.25
N SER A 104 17.88 -8.67 -8.27
CA SER A 104 18.21 -8.97 -6.88
C SER A 104 17.03 -9.60 -6.15
N LEU A 105 17.32 -10.47 -5.19
CA LEU A 105 16.31 -11.04 -4.29
C LEU A 105 15.99 -10.12 -3.10
N ILE A 106 16.91 -9.22 -2.75
CA ILE A 106 16.84 -8.45 -1.49
C ILE A 106 16.76 -6.94 -1.75
N ALA A 107 17.45 -6.43 -2.77
CA ALA A 107 17.39 -5.02 -3.12
C ALA A 107 16.20 -4.76 -4.04
N PRO A 108 15.37 -3.74 -3.74
CA PRO A 108 14.24 -3.40 -4.61
C PRO A 108 14.72 -2.92 -5.99
N ASP A 109 13.92 -3.17 -7.02
CA ASP A 109 14.21 -2.80 -8.42
C ASP A 109 13.13 -1.87 -8.98
N VAL A 110 13.55 -0.71 -9.49
CA VAL A 110 12.66 0.31 -10.08
C VAL A 110 11.81 -0.29 -11.20
N GLU A 111 12.41 -1.08 -12.08
CA GLU A 111 11.69 -1.67 -13.22
C GLU A 111 10.73 -2.78 -12.80
N GLY A 112 11.06 -3.52 -11.73
CA GLY A 112 10.20 -4.56 -11.18
C GLY A 112 8.91 -3.96 -10.59
N GLN A 113 9.04 -2.87 -9.84
CA GLN A 113 7.89 -2.15 -9.29
C GLN A 113 7.07 -1.45 -10.39
N ALA A 114 7.73 -0.75 -11.32
CA ALA A 114 7.06 -0.12 -12.47
C ALA A 114 6.34 -1.15 -13.34
N LEU A 115 6.90 -2.35 -13.52
CA LEU A 115 6.25 -3.43 -14.26
C LEU A 115 4.98 -3.93 -13.56
N ALA A 116 4.98 -4.05 -12.22
CA ALA A 116 3.76 -4.37 -11.48
C ALA A 116 2.69 -3.30 -11.72
N ILE A 117 3.04 -2.02 -11.62
CA ILE A 117 2.11 -0.91 -11.84
C ILE A 117 1.57 -0.93 -13.29
N ARG A 118 2.42 -1.06 -14.30
CA ARG A 118 2.01 -1.16 -15.73
C ARG A 118 1.07 -2.33 -15.98
N ARG A 119 1.30 -3.49 -15.32
CA ARG A 119 0.42 -4.65 -15.43
C ARG A 119 -0.95 -4.41 -14.82
N ALA A 120 -1.04 -3.65 -13.72
CA ALA A 120 -2.33 -3.25 -13.16
C ALA A 120 -3.08 -2.33 -14.14
N PHE A 121 -2.38 -1.36 -14.74
CA PHE A 121 -2.96 -0.47 -15.74
C PHE A 121 -3.40 -1.18 -17.03
N ALA A 122 -2.74 -2.28 -17.41
CA ALA A 122 -3.14 -3.09 -18.55
C ALA A 122 -4.51 -3.79 -18.37
N GLU A 123 -5.03 -3.87 -17.13
CA GLU A 123 -6.35 -4.43 -16.85
C GLU A 123 -7.47 -3.39 -16.92
N VAL A 124 -7.16 -2.09 -16.97
CA VAL A 124 -8.15 -1.01 -16.88
C VAL A 124 -8.21 -0.15 -18.14
N PRO A 125 -9.38 0.41 -18.48
CA PRO A 125 -9.54 1.28 -19.64
C PRO A 125 -9.23 2.76 -19.35
N TYR A 126 -8.66 3.09 -18.19
CA TYR A 126 -8.40 4.47 -17.79
C TYR A 126 -6.90 4.76 -17.61
N ALA A 127 -6.56 6.03 -17.79
CA ALA A 127 -5.20 6.52 -17.77
C ALA A 127 -4.68 6.76 -16.33
N PRO A 128 -3.36 6.64 -16.07
CA PRO A 128 -2.74 6.92 -14.77
C PRO A 128 -3.03 8.32 -14.22
N SER A 129 -3.21 9.33 -15.08
CA SER A 129 -3.59 10.70 -14.70
C SER A 129 -4.90 10.79 -13.92
N THR A 130 -5.77 9.78 -14.02
CA THR A 130 -7.08 9.74 -13.33
C THR A 130 -7.03 9.10 -11.93
N VAL A 131 -5.89 8.59 -11.50
CA VAL A 131 -5.70 8.03 -10.15
C VAL A 131 -5.27 9.14 -9.20
N ASP A 132 -6.07 9.46 -8.19
CA ASP A 132 -5.86 10.61 -7.31
C ASP A 132 -4.84 10.34 -6.20
N PHE A 133 -4.84 9.10 -5.69
CA PHE A 133 -4.12 8.72 -4.49
C PHE A 133 -3.35 7.41 -4.69
N VAL A 134 -2.13 7.33 -4.17
CA VAL A 134 -1.41 6.06 -4.02
C VAL A 134 -1.10 5.82 -2.54
N GLU A 135 -1.66 4.74 -2.04
CA GLU A 135 -1.21 4.10 -0.81
C GLU A 135 0.05 3.29 -1.14
N THR A 136 1.19 3.91 -0.87
CA THR A 136 2.53 3.39 -1.15
C THR A 136 2.88 2.19 -0.28
N HIS A 137 3.88 1.41 -0.70
CA HIS A 137 4.55 0.47 0.17
C HIS A 137 5.24 1.22 1.31
N GLY A 138 5.90 2.35 1.04
CA GLY A 138 6.25 3.42 1.99
C GLY A 138 6.74 2.92 3.33
N THR A 139 7.92 2.29 3.33
CA THR A 139 8.50 1.64 4.52
C THR A 139 9.30 2.61 5.39
N GLY A 140 9.55 3.83 4.92
CA GLY A 140 10.42 4.78 5.60
C GLY A 140 11.90 4.42 5.44
N THR A 141 12.25 3.58 4.46
CA THR A 141 13.65 3.25 4.17
C THR A 141 14.17 4.18 3.08
N THR A 142 15.33 4.81 3.29
CA THR A 142 15.87 5.82 2.38
C THR A 142 15.94 5.33 0.94
N LEU A 143 16.52 4.15 0.72
CA LEU A 143 16.66 3.55 -0.60
C LEU A 143 15.33 3.04 -1.16
N GLY A 144 14.50 2.41 -0.32
CA GLY A 144 13.22 1.85 -0.74
C GLY A 144 12.24 2.92 -1.19
N ASP A 145 12.11 4.01 -0.42
CA ASP A 145 11.20 5.11 -0.74
C ASP A 145 11.68 5.88 -1.99
N GLN A 146 13.00 6.03 -2.20
CA GLN A 146 13.55 6.59 -3.44
C GLN A 146 13.19 5.74 -4.66
N ILE A 147 13.38 4.42 -4.56
CA ILE A 147 13.06 3.48 -5.65
C ILE A 147 11.57 3.44 -5.93
N GLU A 148 10.73 3.50 -4.89
CA GLU A 148 9.28 3.56 -5.06
C GLU A 148 8.83 4.83 -5.79
N VAL A 149 9.36 6.00 -5.42
CA VAL A 149 9.03 7.27 -6.11
C VAL A 149 9.51 7.25 -7.56
N LEU A 150 10.70 6.72 -7.84
CA LEU A 150 11.19 6.56 -9.22
C LEU A 150 10.30 5.62 -10.04
N SER A 151 9.82 4.53 -9.43
CA SER A 151 8.92 3.58 -10.08
C SER A 151 7.58 4.22 -10.41
N LEU A 152 7.06 5.07 -9.51
CA LEU A 152 5.88 5.87 -9.77
C LEU A 152 6.13 6.90 -10.89
N ALA A 153 7.33 7.45 -11.02
CA ALA A 153 7.67 8.39 -12.10
C ALA A 153 7.52 7.74 -13.48
N LEU A 154 8.02 6.51 -13.63
CA LEU A 154 7.95 5.76 -14.87
C LEU A 154 6.53 5.34 -15.30
N THR A 155 5.53 5.50 -14.43
CA THR A 155 4.17 5.03 -14.71
C THR A 155 3.09 6.09 -14.54
N TYR A 156 3.26 7.02 -13.61
CA TYR A 156 2.35 8.11 -13.32
C TYR A 156 2.87 9.47 -13.81
N GLY A 157 4.15 9.57 -14.20
CA GLY A 157 4.82 10.83 -14.55
C GLY A 157 4.62 11.30 -15.99
N ASP A 158 4.29 10.40 -16.93
CA ASP A 158 4.24 10.72 -18.36
C ASP A 158 3.05 11.59 -18.80
N GLU A 159 2.02 11.71 -17.96
CA GLU A 159 0.79 12.43 -18.31
C GLU A 159 0.72 13.79 -17.62
N ARG A 160 0.30 14.81 -18.37
CA ARG A 160 -0.03 16.13 -17.81
C ARG A 160 -1.23 15.97 -16.87
N ARG A 161 -0.96 15.99 -15.56
CA ARG A 161 -2.00 15.93 -14.52
C ARG A 161 -2.47 17.33 -14.17
N ALA A 162 -3.78 17.50 -14.03
CA ALA A 162 -4.38 18.76 -13.56
C ALA A 162 -4.11 19.00 -12.06
N THR A 163 -4.08 17.92 -11.29
CA THR A 163 -3.79 17.91 -9.85
C THR A 163 -2.63 16.99 -9.53
N PRO A 164 -1.77 17.36 -8.56
CA PRO A 164 -0.70 16.49 -8.13
C PRO A 164 -1.23 15.15 -7.58
N LEU A 165 -0.56 14.05 -7.90
CA LEU A 165 -0.82 12.75 -7.31
C LEU A 165 -0.57 12.79 -5.79
N VAL A 166 -1.50 12.30 -5.00
CA VAL A 166 -1.35 12.29 -3.54
C VAL A 166 -0.73 10.96 -3.11
N LEU A 167 0.34 11.01 -2.33
CA LEU A 167 1.02 9.83 -1.79
C LEU A 167 0.77 9.71 -0.29
N GLY A 168 0.52 8.48 0.16
CA GLY A 168 0.44 8.16 1.58
C GLY A 168 0.89 6.75 1.93
N SER A 169 1.05 6.48 3.22
CA SER A 169 1.37 5.14 3.75
C SER A 169 0.72 4.94 5.11
N VAL A 170 -0.02 3.85 5.29
CA VAL A 170 -0.62 3.43 6.57
C VAL A 170 0.47 3.08 7.58
N LYS A 171 1.67 2.71 7.12
CA LYS A 171 2.79 2.33 7.99
C LYS A 171 3.26 3.49 8.85
N SER A 172 3.05 4.72 8.40
CA SER A 172 3.31 5.89 9.22
C SER A 172 2.41 5.92 10.47
N MET A 173 1.18 5.39 10.38
CA MET A 173 0.19 5.41 11.47
C MET A 173 0.29 4.21 12.41
N ILE A 174 0.55 3.02 11.86
CA ILE A 174 0.44 1.75 12.59
C ILE A 174 1.71 0.90 12.54
N GLY A 175 2.81 1.40 11.98
CA GLY A 175 4.02 0.62 11.74
C GLY A 175 3.88 -0.43 10.63
N HIS A 176 4.93 -1.22 10.44
CA HIS A 176 4.95 -2.27 9.43
C HIS A 176 4.39 -3.59 9.96
N THR A 177 3.20 -3.96 9.46
CA THR A 177 2.48 -5.16 9.85
C THR A 177 2.84 -6.43 9.06
N PHE A 178 4.04 -6.45 8.45
CA PHE A 178 4.55 -7.57 7.63
C PHE A 178 3.53 -8.14 6.63
N ALA A 179 3.13 -9.39 6.80
CA ALA A 179 2.20 -10.10 5.91
C ALA A 179 0.82 -9.40 5.80
N ALA A 180 0.43 -8.61 6.80
CA ALA A 180 -0.81 -7.85 6.79
C ALA A 180 -0.68 -6.44 6.18
N ALA A 181 0.53 -6.01 5.79
CA ALA A 181 0.77 -4.63 5.35
C ALA A 181 -0.03 -4.24 4.09
N GLY A 182 -0.14 -5.15 3.12
CA GLY A 182 -0.96 -4.92 1.93
C GLY A 182 -2.45 -4.81 2.26
N ALA A 183 -2.96 -5.68 3.14
CA ALA A 183 -4.36 -5.66 3.56
C ALA A 183 -4.69 -4.39 4.39
N ALA A 184 -3.76 -3.93 5.22
CA ALA A 184 -3.90 -2.69 5.98
C ALA A 184 -3.97 -1.45 5.07
N GLY A 185 -3.09 -1.35 4.07
CA GLY A 185 -3.13 -0.28 3.07
C GLY A 185 -4.42 -0.31 2.24
N LEU A 186 -4.84 -1.51 1.83
CA LEU A 186 -6.11 -1.73 1.14
C LEU A 186 -7.30 -1.27 2.01
N LEU A 187 -7.31 -1.61 3.29
CA LEU A 187 -8.36 -1.21 4.22
C LEU A 187 -8.41 0.32 4.41
N LYS A 188 -7.26 0.97 4.63
CA LYS A 188 -7.16 2.44 4.70
C LYS A 188 -7.74 3.09 3.46
N THR A 189 -7.40 2.57 2.28
CA THR A 189 -7.88 3.10 0.99
C THR A 189 -9.39 2.94 0.81
N VAL A 190 -9.94 1.77 1.16
CA VAL A 190 -11.40 1.55 1.11
C VAL A 190 -12.15 2.48 2.08
N LEU A 191 -11.61 2.68 3.29
CA LEU A 191 -12.18 3.61 4.26
C LEU A 191 -12.08 5.07 3.77
N ALA A 192 -10.97 5.45 3.14
CA ALA A 192 -10.77 6.77 2.55
C ALA A 192 -11.79 7.06 1.43
N LEU A 193 -12.04 6.10 0.54
CA LEU A 193 -13.07 6.21 -0.50
C LEU A 193 -14.47 6.39 0.12
N GLY A 194 -14.82 5.55 1.11
CA GLY A 194 -16.12 5.61 1.78
C GLY A 194 -16.34 6.91 2.56
N ALA A 195 -15.29 7.42 3.22
CA ALA A 195 -15.34 8.68 3.95
C ALA A 195 -15.18 9.92 3.05
N ARG A 196 -14.76 9.74 1.79
CA ARG A 196 -14.40 10.81 0.84
C ARG A 196 -13.35 11.76 1.43
N VAL A 197 -12.38 11.20 2.14
CA VAL A 197 -11.30 11.92 2.83
C VAL A 197 -10.00 11.18 2.56
N LEU A 198 -8.95 11.92 2.21
CA LEU A 198 -7.59 11.41 2.13
C LEU A 198 -6.95 11.48 3.53
N PRO A 199 -6.60 10.35 4.17
CA PRO A 199 -6.01 10.35 5.50
C PRO A 199 -4.54 10.79 5.47
N PRO A 200 -4.06 11.52 6.50
CA PRO A 200 -2.71 12.06 6.52
C PRO A 200 -1.65 10.97 6.67
N ASN A 201 -0.43 11.23 6.26
CA ASN A 201 0.74 10.57 6.83
C ASN A 201 1.09 11.26 8.14
N VAL A 202 1.61 10.50 9.10
CA VAL A 202 2.05 11.03 10.40
C VAL A 202 3.54 10.76 10.57
N ALA A 203 4.25 11.62 11.30
CA ALA A 203 5.67 11.43 11.63
C ALA A 203 6.63 11.21 10.43
N PHE A 204 6.51 12.02 9.37
CA PHE A 204 7.35 11.91 8.16
C PHE A 204 8.16 13.19 7.85
N ASP A 205 8.34 14.06 8.84
CA ASP A 205 9.00 15.36 8.71
C ASP A 205 10.40 15.36 9.34
N PRO A 206 11.46 15.84 8.65
CA PRO A 206 11.47 16.32 7.26
C PRO A 206 11.46 15.22 6.20
N LEU A 207 10.74 15.47 5.11
CA LEU A 207 10.75 14.65 3.90
C LEU A 207 12.18 14.50 3.37
N ASN A 208 12.52 13.28 2.94
CA ASN A 208 13.82 13.01 2.32
C ASN A 208 14.00 13.89 1.06
N PRO A 209 15.00 14.80 1.03
CA PRO A 209 15.19 15.74 -0.08
C PRO A 209 15.60 15.06 -1.39
N HIS A 210 16.01 13.80 -1.33
CA HIS A 210 16.39 13.00 -2.49
C HIS A 210 15.23 12.25 -3.15
N LEU A 211 13.99 12.40 -2.64
CA LEU A 211 12.82 11.84 -3.33
C LEU A 211 12.59 12.59 -4.63
N ALA A 212 12.50 11.86 -5.74
CA ALA A 212 12.27 12.40 -7.08
C ALA A 212 10.80 12.87 -7.30
N LEU A 213 10.19 13.49 -6.29
CA LEU A 213 8.83 14.03 -6.33
C LEU A 213 8.59 15.07 -7.43
N PRO A 214 9.58 15.82 -7.96
CA PRO A 214 9.31 16.66 -9.13
C PRO A 214 9.07 15.84 -10.43
N GLN A 215 9.56 14.60 -10.51
CA GLN A 215 9.42 13.73 -11.69
C GLN A 215 8.08 12.99 -11.72
N VAL A 216 7.44 12.84 -10.56
CA VAL A 216 6.04 12.41 -10.43
C VAL A 216 5.33 13.60 -9.87
N PRO A 217 4.56 14.42 -10.61
CA PRO A 217 3.94 15.63 -10.05
C PRO A 217 3.01 15.24 -8.89
N ALA A 218 3.57 15.14 -7.69
CA ALA A 218 3.04 14.37 -6.58
C ALA A 218 3.47 15.01 -5.27
N ARG A 219 2.68 14.77 -4.22
CA ARG A 219 2.96 15.28 -2.88
C ARG A 219 2.62 14.23 -1.83
N VAL A 220 3.38 14.24 -0.75
CA VAL A 220 3.07 13.43 0.43
C VAL A 220 2.07 14.19 1.29
N LEU A 221 0.99 13.52 1.69
CA LEU A 221 -0.10 14.16 2.41
C LEU A 221 0.22 14.29 3.90
N GLY A 222 0.41 15.51 4.41
CA GLY A 222 0.68 15.73 5.84
C GLY A 222 -0.52 16.02 6.72
N THR A 223 -1.60 16.52 6.11
CA THR A 223 -2.84 16.89 6.79
C THR A 223 -4.01 16.23 6.09
N PRO A 224 -5.04 15.76 6.82
CA PRO A 224 -6.22 15.21 6.18
C PRO A 224 -6.85 16.25 5.25
N GLU A 225 -7.36 15.80 4.11
CA GLU A 225 -8.06 16.65 3.16
C GLU A 225 -9.29 15.93 2.60
N LEU A 226 -10.28 16.70 2.16
CA LEU A 226 -11.40 16.15 1.42
C LEU A 226 -10.89 15.52 0.13
N TRP A 227 -11.45 14.37 -0.25
CA TRP A 227 -11.22 13.78 -1.55
C TRP A 227 -12.31 14.29 -2.50
N PRO A 228 -12.05 15.34 -3.31
CA PRO A 228 -13.09 15.95 -4.12
C PRO A 228 -13.57 14.99 -5.20
N GLN A 229 -14.81 15.20 -5.64
CA GLN A 229 -15.28 14.56 -6.86
C GLN A 229 -14.64 15.27 -8.07
N SER A 230 -14.20 14.50 -9.06
CA SER A 230 -13.61 14.99 -10.30
C SER A 230 -14.50 14.62 -11.50
N SER A 231 -14.00 14.85 -12.70
CA SER A 231 -14.58 14.36 -13.96
C SER A 231 -14.53 12.83 -14.11
N HIS A 232 -13.80 12.15 -13.22
CA HIS A 232 -13.72 10.71 -13.10
C HIS A 232 -14.04 10.27 -11.66
N PRO A 233 -14.41 9.00 -11.45
CA PRO A 233 -14.55 8.44 -10.11
C PRO A 233 -13.26 8.60 -9.30
N ARG A 234 -13.39 8.65 -7.97
CA ARG A 234 -12.24 8.58 -7.06
C ARG A 234 -11.51 7.26 -7.25
N ARG A 235 -10.21 7.36 -7.55
CA ARG A 235 -9.36 6.21 -7.86
C ARG A 235 -8.10 6.23 -7.03
N ALA A 236 -7.70 5.07 -6.53
CA ALA A 236 -6.44 4.89 -5.85
C ALA A 236 -5.65 3.68 -6.31
N GLY A 237 -4.33 3.80 -6.24
CA GLY A 237 -3.39 2.69 -6.29
C GLY A 237 -3.00 2.23 -4.89
N VAL A 238 -2.78 0.93 -4.70
CA VAL A 238 -2.21 0.36 -3.47
C VAL A 238 -1.01 -0.51 -3.83
N SER A 239 0.16 -0.16 -3.31
CA SER A 239 1.43 -0.84 -3.59
C SER A 239 1.88 -1.71 -2.41
N ALA A 240 2.39 -2.90 -2.71
CA ALA A 240 3.07 -3.74 -1.75
C ALA A 240 4.26 -4.46 -2.40
N PHE A 241 5.47 -4.14 -1.93
CA PHE A 241 6.73 -4.65 -2.48
C PHE A 241 7.42 -5.51 -1.42
N GLY A 242 7.35 -6.84 -1.60
CA GLY A 242 7.84 -7.79 -0.61
C GLY A 242 9.35 -7.94 -0.64
N THR A 243 9.95 -8.16 0.53
CA THR A 243 11.32 -8.68 0.64
C THR A 243 11.36 -10.05 -0.04
N GLY A 244 12.16 -10.18 -1.11
CA GLY A 244 12.08 -11.30 -2.06
C GLY A 244 11.76 -10.87 -3.50
N GLY A 245 11.50 -9.58 -3.72
CA GLY A 245 11.32 -8.98 -5.05
C GLY A 245 9.93 -9.16 -5.64
N ILE A 246 8.97 -9.73 -4.89
CA ILE A 246 7.59 -9.91 -5.38
C ILE A 246 6.81 -8.62 -5.15
N ASN A 247 6.37 -8.02 -6.26
CA ASN A 247 5.71 -6.72 -6.27
C ASN A 247 4.25 -6.85 -6.68
N TYR A 248 3.36 -6.18 -5.95
CA TYR A 248 1.96 -6.05 -6.30
C TYR A 248 1.54 -4.57 -6.35
N HIS A 249 0.68 -4.26 -7.31
CA HIS A 249 -0.03 -2.99 -7.38
C HIS A 249 -1.51 -3.25 -7.67
N VAL A 250 -2.40 -2.67 -6.88
CA VAL A 250 -3.85 -2.83 -7.02
C VAL A 250 -4.47 -1.48 -7.33
N LEU A 251 -5.31 -1.43 -8.36
CA LEU A 251 -6.10 -0.25 -8.71
C LEU A 251 -7.53 -0.42 -8.16
N ILE A 252 -8.00 0.60 -7.45
CA ILE A 252 -9.26 0.62 -6.73
C ILE A 252 -10.04 1.86 -7.11
N GLU A 253 -11.35 1.70 -7.26
CA GLU A 253 -12.27 2.78 -7.57
C GLU A 253 -13.41 2.81 -6.55
N GLU A 254 -13.96 4.00 -6.29
CA GLU A 254 -15.22 4.13 -5.55
C GLU A 254 -16.35 3.35 -6.23
N PRO A 255 -17.31 2.82 -5.46
CA PRO A 255 -18.47 2.16 -6.05
C PRO A 255 -19.32 3.16 -6.84
N GLU A 256 -19.96 2.69 -7.92
CA GLU A 256 -21.02 3.45 -8.58
C GLU A 256 -22.11 3.80 -7.56
N ALA A 257 -22.69 5.00 -7.71
CA ALA A 257 -23.84 5.38 -6.91
C ALA A 257 -24.98 4.35 -7.11
N PRO A 258 -25.68 3.95 -6.04
CA PRO A 258 -26.77 2.99 -6.11
C PRO A 258 -27.94 3.50 -6.96
#